data_AF-G1WHM1-F1
#
_entry.id   AF-G1WHM1-F1
#
_cell.length_a   1.000
_cell.length_b   1.000
_cell.length_c   1.000
_cell.angle_alpha   90.00
_cell.angle_beta   90.00
_cell.angle_gamma   90.00
#
_symmetry.space_group_name_H-M   'P 1'
#
loop_
_entity.id
_entity.type
_entity.pdbx_description
1 polymer ?
#
loop_
_entity_poly.entity_id
_entity_poly.type
_entity_poly.pdbx_seq_one_letter_code
_entity_poly.pdbx_strand_id
1 'polypeptide(L)' 'MARKQYPLRIDPAIWEAVQRWADDEMRSANGQVEWILRDALKRAGRLPKKEDAPKNDKS' A
#
# COMPACT_ATOMS: atom_id res chain seq x y z
N MET A 1 8.89 12.63 -2.53
CA MET A 1 8.72 11.58 -3.56
C MET A 1 7.27 11.56 -3.99
N ALA A 2 6.98 11.62 -5.29
CA ALA A 2 5.61 11.59 -5.79
C ALA A 2 5.03 10.18 -5.57
N ARG A 3 3.86 10.08 -4.92
CA ARG A 3 3.15 8.80 -4.83
C ARG A 3 2.47 8.52 -6.16
N LYS A 4 2.62 7.30 -6.67
CA LYS A 4 1.90 6.84 -7.86
C LYS A 4 0.42 6.70 -7.49
N GLN A 5 -0.44 7.53 -8.08
CA GLN A 5 -1.89 7.36 -7.98
C GLN A 5 -2.34 6.41 -9.08
N TYR A 6 -3.04 5.34 -8.70
CA TYR A 6 -3.57 4.34 -9.62
C TYR A 6 -5.00 3.99 -9.18
N PRO A 7 -5.97 3.91 -10.11
CA PRO A 7 -7.32 3.48 -9.78
C PRO A 7 -7.32 2.02 -9.34
N LEU A 8 -7.54 1.77 -8.05
CA LEU A 8 -7.61 0.43 -7.50
C LEU A 8 -9.01 -0.16 -7.73
N ARG A 9 -9.09 -1.28 -8.43
CA ARG A 9 -10.30 -2.10 -8.49
C ARG A 9 -10.25 -3.09 -7.33
N ILE A 10 -11.14 -2.94 -6.38
CA ILE A 10 -11.23 -3.78 -5.17
C ILE A 10 -12.69 -4.09 -4.90
N ASP A 11 -12.95 -5.28 -4.35
CA ASP A 11 -14.27 -5.64 -3.83
C ASP A 11 -14.68 -4.65 -2.71
N PRO A 12 -15.88 -4.04 -2.77
CA PRO A 12 -16.35 -3.11 -1.75
C PRO A 12 -16.33 -3.67 -0.32
N ALA A 13 -16.67 -4.95 -0.13
CA ALA A 13 -16.69 -5.56 1.20
C ALA A 13 -15.28 -5.69 1.79
N ILE A 14 -14.28 -5.96 0.93
CA ILE A 14 -12.87 -5.97 1.34
C ILE A 14 -12.40 -4.55 1.67
N TRP A 15 -12.83 -3.54 0.89
CA TRP A 15 -12.50 -2.15 1.19
C TRP A 15 -13.05 -1.70 2.54
N GLU A 16 -14.30 -2.05 2.86
CA GLU A 16 -14.89 -1.75 4.17
C GLU A 16 -14.13 -2.42 5.32
N ALA A 17 -13.69 -3.66 5.16
CA ALA A 17 -12.89 -4.34 6.16
C ALA A 17 -11.53 -3.64 6.40
N VAL A 18 -10.87 -3.20 5.32
CA VAL A 18 -9.62 -2.43 5.41
C VAL A 18 -9.85 -1.08 6.08
N GLN A 19 -10.95 -0.39 5.74
CA GLN A 19 -11.30 0.89 6.34
C GLN A 19 -11.52 0.77 7.85
N ARG A 20 -12.32 -0.21 8.29
CA ARG A 20 -12.56 -0.48 9.72
C ARG A 20 -11.28 -0.76 10.48
N TRP A 21 -10.41 -1.61 9.93
CA TRP A 21 -9.11 -1.89 10.54
C TRP A 21 -8.22 -0.64 10.63
N ALA A 22 -8.24 0.20 9.59
CA ALA A 22 -7.52 1.47 9.62
C ALA A 22 -8.05 2.39 10.73
N ASP A 23 -9.37 2.48 10.88
CA ASP A 23 -10.03 3.30 11.91
C ASP A 23 -9.69 2.79 13.32
N ASP A 24 -9.69 1.46 13.53
CA ASP A 24 -9.30 0.81 14.79
C ASP A 24 -7.84 1.14 15.19
N GLU A 25 -6.94 1.29 14.20
CA GLU A 25 -5.54 1.68 14.40
C GLU A 25 -5.28 3.20 14.32
N MET A 26 -6.33 4.02 14.27
CA MET A 26 -6.25 5.48 14.07
C MET A 26 -5.36 5.87 12.88
N ARG A 27 -5.46 5.11 11.78
CA ARG A 27 -4.68 5.27 10.55
C ARG A 27 -5.61 5.63 9.38
N SER A 28 -5.09 6.37 8.40
CA SER A 28 -5.78 6.51 7.12
C SER A 28 -5.87 5.16 6.38
N ALA A 29 -6.95 4.92 5.64
CA ALA A 29 -7.09 3.70 4.82
C ALA A 29 -5.94 3.52 3.81
N ASN A 30 -5.48 4.60 3.18
CA ASN A 30 -4.30 4.53 2.29
C ASN A 30 -3.03 4.11 3.03
N GLY A 31 -2.86 4.57 4.27
CA GLY A 31 -1.74 4.13 5.12
C GLY A 31 -1.87 2.66 5.50
N GLN A 32 -3.09 2.18 5.74
CA GLN A 32 -3.35 0.77 6.04
C GLN A 32 -3.06 -0.13 4.84
N VAL A 33 -3.52 0.25 3.65
CA VAL A 33 -3.22 -0.47 2.40
C VAL A 33 -1.71 -0.55 2.16
N GLU A 34 -0.99 0.56 2.31
CA GLU A 34 0.48 0.59 2.16
C GLU A 34 1.16 -0.38 3.13
N TRP A 35 0.71 -0.41 4.39
CA TRP A 35 1.25 -1.32 5.41
C TRP A 35 0.98 -2.79 5.04
N ILE A 36 -0.25 -3.12 4.66
CA ILE A 36 -0.65 -4.48 4.26
C ILE A 36 0.20 -4.94 3.06
N LEU A 37 0.35 -4.10 2.04
CA LEU A 37 1.14 -4.43 0.85
C LEU A 37 2.61 -4.65 1.18
N ARG A 38 3.21 -3.80 2.03
CA ARG A 38 4.60 -3.97 2.47
C ARG A 38 4.79 -5.26 3.27
N ASP A 39 3.88 -5.55 4.18
CA ASP A 39 3.93 -6.77 4.99
C ASP A 39 3.77 -8.02 4.10
N ALA A 40 2.80 -8.03 3.19
CA ALA A 40 2.60 -9.11 2.23
C ALA A 40 3.82 -9.33 1.32
N LEU A 41 4.42 -8.27 0.79
CA LEU A 41 5.65 -8.36 -0.01
C LEU A 41 6.83 -8.89 0.81
N LYS A 42 6.96 -8.46 2.07
CA LYS A 42 7.98 -8.96 2.98
C LYS A 42 7.82 -10.45 3.25
N ARG A 43 6.60 -10.91 3.58
CA ARG A 43 6.28 -12.34 3.79
C ARG A 43 6.53 -13.17 2.53
N ALA A 44 6.26 -12.61 1.35
CA ALA A 44 6.52 -13.26 0.07
C ALA A 44 8.00 -13.23 -0.36
N GLY A 45 8.89 -12.54 0.39
CA GLY A 45 10.29 -12.35 0.01
C GLY A 45 10.48 -11.44 -1.22
N ARG A 46 9.48 -10.62 -1.55
CA ARG A 46 9.41 -9.76 -2.74
C ARG A 46 9.54 -8.27 -2.43
N LEU A 47 9.81 -7.91 -1.18
CA LEU A 47 10.00 -6.51 -0.82
C LEU A 47 11.26 -5.99 -1.55
N PRO A 48 11.15 -4.94 -2.39
CA PRO A 48 12.30 -4.43 -3.12
C PRO A 48 13.37 -3.93 -2.14
N LYS A 49 14.63 -4.25 -2.45
CA LYS A 49 15.76 -3.70 -1.69
C LYS A 49 15.86 -2.22 -2.03
N LYS A 50 16.39 -1.40 -1.10
CA LYS A 50 16.49 0.07 -1.29
C LYS A 50 17.19 0.49 -2.59
N GLU A 51 17.98 -0.40 -3.18
CA GLU A 51 18.70 -0.20 -4.44
C GLU A 51 17.82 -0.34 -5.70
N ASP A 52 16.66 -1.01 -5.61
CA ASP A 52 15.74 -1.29 -6.73
C ASP A 52 14.57 -0.30 -6.84
N ALA A 53 14.50 0.70 -5.95
CA ALA A 53 13.43 1.68 -6.00
C ALA A 53 13.56 2.49 -7.31
N PRO A 54 12.53 2.55 -8.16
CA PRO A 54 12.60 3.31 -9.39
C PRO A 54 12.90 4.76 -9.03
N LYS A 55 14.06 5.27 -9.46
CA LYS A 55 14.31 6.71 -9.53
C LYS A 55 13.19 7.24 -10.40
N ASN A 56 12.32 8.02 -9.80
CA ASN A 56 11.19 8.61 -10.49
C ASN A 56 11.75 9.68 -11.43
N ASP A 57 12.31 9.24 -12.57
CA ASP A 57 12.71 10.08 -13.71
C ASP A 57 11.43 10.70 -14.25
N LYS A 58 11.11 11.88 -13.74
CA LYS A 58 10.26 12.83 -14.45
C LYS A 58 11.18 13.58 -15.42
N SER A 59 11.20 13.14 -16.68
CA SER A 59 11.44 14.05 -17.81
C SER A 59 10.12 14.67 -18.24
#